data_AF-A0A3D2W0K4-F1
#
_entry.id   AF-A0A3D2W0K4-F1
#
_cell.length_a   1.000
_cell.length_b   1.000
_cell.length_c   1.000
_cell.angle_alpha   90.00
_cell.angle_beta   90.00
_cell.angle_gamma   90.00
#
_symmetry.space_group_name_H-M   'P 1'
#
loop_
_entity.id
_entity.type
_entity.pdbx_description
1 polymer ?
#
loop_
_entity_poly.entity_id
_entity_poly.type
_entity_poly.pdbx_seq_one_letter_code
_entity_poly.pdbx_strand_id
1 'polypeptide(L)'
;HYAVNCASIGCPNLQPRAWSADTLERELDAAARAFVNHPRAARVANSSLRVSSIYEWFKVDFGGNDAGVISNLRRFAEPTLRDQLAGVTRIAAHDYDWSLNGAR
;
A
#
# COMPACT_ATOMS: atom_id res chain seq x y z
N HIS A 1 -11.84 4.42 -2.47
CA HIS A 1 -11.01 5.38 -1.70
C HIS A 1 -9.52 5.01 -1.70
N TYR A 2 -8.92 4.68 -2.85
CA TYR A 2 -7.46 4.64 -3.01
C TYR A 2 -6.93 6.01 -3.46
N ALA A 3 -7.36 7.06 -2.77
CA ALA A 3 -6.86 8.43 -2.95
C ALA A 3 -5.71 8.75 -1.97
N VAL A 4 -5.22 7.75 -1.23
CA VAL A 4 -4.15 7.89 -0.21
C VAL A 4 -2.76 7.65 -0.81
N ASN A 5 -2.61 7.93 -2.11
CA ASN A 5 -1.31 8.18 -2.73
C ASN A 5 -1.44 9.13 -3.95
N CYS A 6 -2.34 10.11 -3.86
CA CYS A 6 -2.28 11.30 -4.70
C CYS A 6 -1.60 12.48 -3.98
N ALA A 7 -1.15 12.30 -2.73
CA ALA A 7 -0.60 13.38 -1.89
C ALA A 7 0.92 13.26 -1.60
N SER A 8 1.63 12.29 -2.16
CA SER A 8 3.08 12.13 -1.93
C SER A 8 3.81 11.67 -3.18
N ILE A 9 3.87 12.61 -4.14
CA ILE A 9 4.68 12.62 -5.36
C ILE A 9 4.27 11.61 -6.44
N GLY A 10 3.69 12.19 -7.50
CA GLY A 10 3.40 11.51 -8.76
C GLY A 10 1.91 11.42 -9.05
N CYS A 11 1.25 12.55 -9.30
CA CYS A 11 0.35 12.53 -10.46
C CYS A 11 1.26 12.14 -11.63
N PRO A 12 1.18 10.91 -12.20
CA PRO A 12 1.85 10.69 -13.47
C PRO A 12 1.23 11.71 -14.42
N ASN A 13 2.09 12.45 -15.12
CA ASN A 13 1.74 13.45 -16.14
C ASN A 13 0.27 13.37 -16.55
N LEU A 14 -0.50 14.39 -16.19
CA LEU A 14 -1.85 14.61 -16.69
C LEU A 14 -1.79 14.46 -18.22
N GLN A 15 -2.09 13.25 -18.72
CA GLN A 15 -2.36 13.09 -20.13
C GLN A 15 -3.64 13.90 -20.38
N PRO A 16 -3.74 14.64 -21.49
CA PRO A 16 -4.91 15.47 -21.78
C PRO A 16 -6.17 14.65 -22.11
N ARG A 17 -6.23 13.38 -21.69
CA ARG A 17 -7.42 12.55 -21.74
C ARG A 17 -7.93 12.37 -20.33
N ALA A 18 -9.11 12.94 -20.08
CA ALA A 18 -9.91 12.65 -18.90
C ALA A 18 -9.98 11.12 -18.73
N TRP A 19 -9.45 10.61 -17.62
CA TRP A 19 -9.68 9.23 -17.22
C TRP A 19 -11.19 9.00 -17.20
N SER A 20 -11.69 8.05 -18.00
CA SER A 20 -13.05 7.56 -17.78
C SER A 20 -13.07 6.94 -16.39
N ALA A 21 -14.10 7.23 -15.59
CA ALA A 21 -14.28 6.62 -14.28
C ALA A 21 -14.14 5.08 -14.33
N ASP A 22 -14.49 4.48 -15.49
CA ASP A 22 -14.44 3.04 -15.75
C ASP A 22 -13.02 2.44 -15.76
N THR A 23 -11.98 3.21 -16.10
CA THR A 23 -10.59 2.69 -16.16
C THR A 23 -9.77 3.07 -14.93
N LEU A 24 -10.15 4.16 -14.25
CA LEU A 24 -9.46 4.68 -13.08
C LEU A 24 -9.41 3.66 -11.93
N GLU A 25 -10.52 2.96 -11.66
CA GLU A 25 -10.55 1.98 -10.57
C GLU A 25 -9.59 0.81 -10.82
N ARG A 26 -9.47 0.36 -12.07
CA ARG A 26 -8.57 -0.75 -12.44
C ARG A 26 -7.10 -0.33 -12.32
N GLU A 27 -6.77 0.90 -12.72
CA GLU A 27 -5.42 1.45 -12.59
C GLU A 27 -5.03 1.66 -11.13
N LEU A 28 -5.95 2.15 -10.30
CA LEU A 28 -5.75 2.30 -8.86
C LEU A 28 -5.57 0.94 -8.16
N ASP A 29 -6.37 -0.06 -8.51
CA ASP A 29 -6.21 -1.41 -7.98
C ASP A 29 -4.88 -2.05 -8.40
N ALA A 30 -4.44 -1.81 -9.64
CA ALA A 30 -3.13 -2.28 -10.11
C ALA A 30 -1.98 -1.60 -9.35
N ALA A 31 -2.05 -0.29 -9.14
CA ALA A 31 -1.08 0.46 -8.34
C ALA A 31 -1.07 0.01 -6.87
N ALA A 32 -2.24 -0.27 -6.29
CA ALA A 32 -2.37 -0.81 -4.94
C ALA A 32 -1.69 -2.17 -4.80
N ARG A 33 -1.92 -3.09 -5.75
CA ARG A 33 -1.24 -4.39 -5.80
C ARG A 33 0.27 -4.21 -5.93
N ALA A 34 0.73 -3.39 -6.87
CA ALA A 34 2.16 -3.14 -7.05
C ALA A 34 2.82 -2.59 -5.77
N PHE A 35 2.16 -1.63 -5.10
CA PHE A 35 2.68 -1.06 -3.86
C PHE A 35 2.71 -2.10 -2.74
N VAL A 36 1.59 -2.77 -2.44
CA VAL A 36 1.48 -3.75 -1.33
C VAL A 36 2.53 -4.86 -1.42
N ASN A 37 2.85 -5.31 -2.63
CA ASN A 37 3.82 -6.38 -2.86
C ASN A 37 5.27 -5.88 -2.95
N HIS A 38 5.50 -4.57 -2.86
CA HIS A 38 6.84 -4.02 -2.76
C HIS A 38 7.35 -4.11 -1.31
N PRO A 39 8.63 -4.48 -1.07
CA PRO A 39 9.23 -4.54 0.27
C PRO A 39 9.16 -3.25 1.10
N ARG A 40 8.84 -2.13 0.46
CA ARG A 40 8.71 -0.80 1.08
C ARG A 40 7.33 -0.56 1.68
N ALA A 41 6.31 -1.29 1.22
CA ALA A 41 4.95 -1.20 1.72
C ALA A 41 4.70 -2.22 2.82
N ALA A 42 5.05 -3.48 2.58
CA ALA A 42 4.91 -4.56 3.53
C ALA A 42 6.03 -5.58 3.35
N ARG A 43 6.64 -5.99 4.46
CA ARG A 43 7.60 -7.08 4.49
C ARG A 43 7.41 -7.88 5.76
N VAL A 44 7.36 -9.20 5.62
CA VAL A 44 7.39 -10.13 6.76
C VAL A 44 8.80 -10.68 6.89
N ALA A 45 9.41 -10.49 8.06
CA ALA A 45 10.70 -11.07 8.40
C ALA A 45 10.63 -11.64 9.82
N ASN A 46 11.09 -12.88 10.02
CA ASN A 46 11.04 -13.56 11.33
C ASN A 46 9.63 -13.50 11.97
N SER A 47 8.59 -13.78 11.19
CA SER A 47 7.18 -13.71 11.60
C SER A 47 6.70 -12.32 12.09
N SER A 48 7.50 -11.28 11.84
CA SER A 48 7.17 -9.90 12.21
C SER A 48 6.82 -9.12 10.95
N LEU A 49 5.58 -8.64 10.87
CA LEU A 49 5.14 -7.76 9.80
C LEU A 49 5.67 -6.35 10.06
N ARG A 50 6.39 -5.82 9.09
CA ARG A 50 6.77 -4.43 9.03
C ARG A 50 6.09 -3.76 7.84
N VAL A 51 5.57 -2.56 8.04
CA VAL A 51 4.82 -1.82 7.02
C VAL A 51 5.41 -0.44 6.76
N SER A 52 5.01 0.21 5.67
CA SER A 52 5.29 1.63 5.46
C SER A 52 4.61 2.50 6.52
N SER A 53 5.25 3.60 6.92
CA SER A 53 4.66 4.62 7.79
C SER A 53 3.38 5.26 7.22
N ILE A 54 3.13 5.12 5.90
CA ILE A 54 1.84 5.49 5.29
C ILE A 54 0.67 4.78 5.97
N TYR A 55 0.84 3.51 6.35
CA TYR A 55 -0.21 2.76 7.05
C TYR A 55 -0.42 3.22 8.49
N GLU A 56 0.56 3.91 9.08
CA GLU A 56 0.42 4.50 10.41
C GLU A 56 -0.19 5.91 10.32
N TRP A 57 0.27 6.76 9.41
CA TRP A 57 -0.26 8.12 9.23
C TRP A 57 -1.70 8.15 8.75
N PHE A 58 -2.05 7.22 7.86
CA PHE A 58 -3.40 7.11 7.28
C PHE A 58 -4.13 5.87 7.80
N LYS A 59 -3.80 5.42 9.02
CA LYS A 59 -4.36 4.19 9.61
C LYS A 59 -5.89 4.15 9.59
N VAL A 60 -6.53 5.30 9.80
CA VAL A 60 -8.00 5.47 9.76
C VAL A 60 -8.57 5.05 8.41
N ASP A 61 -7.90 5.37 7.31
CA ASP A 61 -8.33 5.02 5.94
C ASP A 61 -8.24 3.51 5.67
N PHE A 62 -7.44 2.80 6.46
CA PHE A 62 -7.28 1.35 6.42
C PHE A 62 -8.02 0.64 7.56
N GLY A 63 -9.05 1.25 8.14
CA GLY A 63 -9.88 0.65 9.19
C GLY A 63 -9.48 1.00 10.63
N GLY A 64 -8.51 1.91 10.81
CA GLY A 64 -8.18 2.54 12.09
C GLY A 64 -7.37 1.68 13.07
N ASN A 65 -7.04 0.45 12.71
CA ASN A 65 -6.29 -0.48 13.55
C ASN A 65 -5.44 -1.44 12.71
N ASP A 66 -4.57 -2.21 13.37
CA ASP A 66 -3.68 -3.17 12.72
C ASP A 66 -4.43 -4.23 11.92
N ALA A 67 -5.57 -4.72 12.43
CA ALA A 67 -6.37 -5.73 11.74
C ALA A 67 -6.95 -5.19 10.42
N GLY A 68 -7.36 -3.92 10.39
CA GLY A 68 -7.80 -3.24 9.19
C GLY A 68 -6.69 -3.09 8.17
N VAL A 69 -5.50 -2.65 8.59
CA VAL A 69 -4.33 -2.55 7.72
C VAL A 69 -3.95 -3.92 7.15
N ILE A 70 -3.89 -4.96 7.97
CA ILE A 70 -3.58 -6.34 7.53
C ILE A 70 -4.65 -6.84 6.56
N SER A 71 -5.93 -6.53 6.79
CA SER A 71 -7.02 -6.87 5.88
C SER A 71 -6.84 -6.18 4.51
N ASN A 72 -6.47 -4.90 4.50
CA ASN A 72 -6.16 -4.18 3.27
C ASN A 72 -4.95 -4.79 2.54
N LEU A 73 -3.88 -5.13 3.25
CA LEU A 73 -2.73 -5.82 2.66
C LEU A 73 -3.15 -7.15 2.02
N ARG A 74 -3.94 -7.97 2.72
CA ARG A 74 -4.42 -9.27 2.20
C ARG A 74 -5.28 -9.15 0.95
N ARG A 75 -6.03 -8.05 0.78
CA ARG A 75 -6.84 -7.80 -0.43
C ARG A 75 -5.99 -7.68 -1.69
N PHE A 76 -4.79 -7.11 -1.57
CA PHE A 76 -3.92 -6.81 -2.71
C PHE A 76 -2.63 -7.64 -2.74
N ALA A 77 -2.36 -8.44 -1.70
CA ALA A 77 -1.21 -9.33 -1.61
C ALA A 77 -1.25 -10.43 -2.67
N GLU A 78 -0.11 -10.65 -3.32
CA GLU A 78 0.19 -11.81 -4.14
C GLU A 78 0.37 -13.07 -3.28
N PRO A 79 0.32 -14.28 -3.87
CA PRO A 79 0.31 -15.54 -3.11
C PRO A 79 1.40 -15.62 -2.03
N THR A 80 2.65 -15.25 -2.35
CA THR A 80 3.76 -15.30 -1.41
C THR A 80 3.55 -14.40 -0.19
N LEU A 81 3.20 -13.13 -0.40
CA LEU A 81 2.96 -12.20 0.71
C LEU A 81 1.69 -12.59 1.49
N ARG A 82 0.64 -13.06 0.79
CA ARG A 82 -0.60 -13.50 1.41
C ARG A 82 -0.37 -14.67 2.36
N ASP A 83 0.46 -15.63 1.97
CA ASP A 83 0.82 -16.78 2.81
C ASP A 83 1.63 -16.32 4.04
N GLN A 84 2.58 -15.40 3.84
CA GLN A 84 3.33 -14.80 4.95
C GLN A 84 2.43 -14.03 5.94
N LEU A 85 1.35 -13.41 5.45
CA LEU A 85 0.38 -12.67 6.26
C LEU A 85 -0.63 -13.57 6.98
N ALA A 86 -0.74 -14.86 6.66
CA ALA A 86 -1.79 -15.74 7.19
C ALA A 86 -1.75 -15.84 8.73
N GLY A 87 -0.55 -15.87 9.33
CA GLY A 87 -0.34 -15.92 10.78
C GLY A 87 -0.14 -14.56 11.46
N VAL A 88 -0.18 -13.45 10.72
CA VAL A 88 0.08 -12.12 11.26
C VAL A 88 -1.20 -11.53 11.81
N THR A 89 -1.17 -11.12 13.07
CA THR A 89 -2.30 -10.47 13.77
C THR A 89 -2.00 -9.05 14.21
N ARG A 90 -0.73 -8.63 14.17
CA ARG A 90 -0.29 -7.29 14.59
C ARG A 90 0.86 -6.78 13.73
N ILE A 91 0.99 -5.46 13.63
CA ILE A 91 2.10 -4.81 12.96
C ILE A 91 3.22 -4.63 13.98
N ALA A 92 4.41 -5.17 13.68
CA ALA A 92 5.53 -5.13 14.61
C ALA A 92 6.27 -3.78 14.56
N ALA A 93 6.33 -3.16 13.39
CA ALA A 93 6.99 -1.87 13.19
C ALA A 93 6.50 -1.21 11.90
N HIS A 94 6.76 0.09 11.80
CA HIS A 94 6.66 0.85 10.56
C HIS A 94 8.03 1.43 10.18
N ASP A 95 8.35 1.41 8.90
CA ASP A 95 9.51 2.11 8.34
C ASP A 95 9.05 3.23 7.43
N TYR A 96 9.79 4.33 7.41
CA TYR A 96 9.63 5.36 6.41
C TYR A 96 10.84 5.36 5.49
N ASP A 97 10.61 4.98 4.23
CA ASP A 97 11.64 5.02 3.20
C ASP A 97 11.52 6.33 2.41
N TRP A 98 12.45 7.24 2.64
CA TRP A 98 12.58 8.53 1.96
C TRP A 98 12.93 8.39 0.46
N SER A 99 13.23 7.18 -0.03
CA SER A 99 13.50 6.93 -1.46
C SER A 99 12.32 7.23 -2.39
N LEU A 100 11.14 7.52 -1.84
CA LEU A 100 9.94 7.92 -2.59
C LEU A 100 10.11 9.18 -3.45
N ASN A 101 11.15 9.99 -3.20
CA ASN A 101 11.42 11.25 -3.91
C ASN A 101 12.78 11.29 -4.62
N GLY A 102 13.27 10.15 -5.10
CA GLY A 102 14.40 10.12 -6.02
C GLY A 102 13.98 10.49 -7.44
N ALA A 103 13.54 11.73 -7.67
CA ALA A 103 13.52 12.28 -9.02
C ALA A 103 14.96 12.27 -9.54
N ARG A 104 15.24 11.47 -10.56
CA ARG A 104 16.35 11.72 -11.46
C ARG A 104 15.98 11.36 -12.87
#